data_AF-A0A327K6A1-F1
#
_entry.id   AF-A0A327K6A1-F1
#
_cell.length_a   1.000
_cell.length_b   1.000
_cell.length_c   1.000
_cell.angle_alpha   90.00
_cell.angle_beta   90.00
_cell.angle_gamma   90.00
#
_symmetry.space_group_name_H-M   'P 1'
#
loop_
_entity.id
_entity.type
_entity.pdbx_description
1 polymer ?
#
loop_
_entity_poly.entity_id
_entity_poly.type
_entity_poly.pdbx_seq_one_letter_code
_entity_poly.pdbx_strand_id
1 'polypeptide(L)'
;MAEHLKVNAIVGVPYSEEMVANAQADLRAQVDPDGDPSGLEERYPKVKVRDFDGNPSEITEMDALVAYLQMLGTLVDFTTYEPLTEDNLR
;
A
#
# COMPACT_ATOMS: atom_id res chain seq x y z
N MET A 1 8.32 -9.40 -4.66
CA MET A 1 8.04 -7.98 -4.34
C MET A 1 7.88 -7.11 -5.57
N ALA A 2 8.91 -6.88 -6.39
CA ALA A 2 8.76 -6.08 -7.63
C ALA A 2 7.66 -6.63 -8.58
N GLU A 3 7.56 -7.96 -8.73
CA GLU A 3 6.48 -8.58 -9.51
C GLU A 3 5.10 -8.35 -8.91
N HIS A 4 4.96 -8.40 -7.59
CA HIS A 4 3.68 -8.08 -6.92
C HIS A 4 3.29 -6.63 -7.11
N LEU A 5 4.25 -5.68 -7.03
CA LEU A 5 3.97 -4.27 -7.29
C LEU A 5 3.58 -4.03 -8.77
N LYS A 6 4.20 -4.75 -9.72
CA LYS A 6 3.79 -4.72 -11.13
C LYS A 6 2.37 -5.24 -11.33
N VAL A 7 2.02 -6.37 -10.71
CA VAL A 7 0.66 -6.92 -10.77
C VAL A 7 -0.33 -5.96 -10.15
N ASN A 8 0.01 -5.35 -9.00
CA ASN A 8 -0.80 -4.33 -8.35
C ASN A 8 -1.00 -3.09 -9.24
N ALA A 9 0.04 -2.64 -9.94
CA ALA A 9 -0.06 -1.57 -10.92
C ALA A 9 -1.03 -1.92 -12.07
N ILE A 10 -0.98 -3.16 -12.56
CA ILE A 10 -1.87 -3.65 -13.62
C ILE A 10 -3.34 -3.64 -13.16
N VAL A 11 -3.62 -3.97 -11.88
CA VAL A 11 -4.98 -3.97 -11.34
C VAL A 11 -5.42 -2.60 -10.78
N GLY A 12 -4.68 -1.53 -11.07
CA GLY A 12 -5.10 -0.14 -10.81
C GLY A 12 -4.55 0.49 -9.53
N VAL A 13 -3.64 -0.19 -8.81
CA VAL A 13 -2.94 0.43 -7.67
C VAL A 13 -1.89 1.42 -8.21
N PRO A 14 -1.78 2.64 -7.70
CA PRO A 14 -0.99 3.71 -8.32
C PRO A 14 0.52 3.59 -8.06
N TYR A 15 1.14 2.48 -8.44
CA TYR A 15 2.60 2.31 -8.41
C TYR A 15 3.22 2.80 -9.71
N SER A 16 4.23 3.68 -9.60
CA SER A 16 5.04 4.11 -10.73
C SER A 16 6.10 3.06 -11.10
N GLU A 17 6.66 3.16 -12.31
CA GLU A 17 7.76 2.28 -12.72
C GLU A 17 9.00 2.45 -11.83
N GLU A 18 9.24 3.66 -11.33
CA GLU A 18 10.33 3.97 -10.40
C GLU A 18 10.14 3.28 -9.05
N MET A 19 8.91 3.24 -8.52
CA MET A 19 8.56 2.49 -7.30
C MET A 19 8.79 0.99 -7.48
N VAL A 20 8.42 0.45 -8.64
CA VAL A 20 8.62 -0.96 -8.96
C VAL A 20 10.11 -1.30 -9.07
N ALA A 21 10.90 -0.42 -9.70
CA ALA A 21 12.33 -0.60 -9.87
C ALA A 21 13.09 -0.54 -8.53
N ASN A 22 12.67 0.36 -7.63
CA ASN A 22 13.31 0.57 -6.33
C ASN A 22 12.75 -0.29 -5.20
N ALA A 23 11.74 -1.13 -5.46
CA ALA A 23 11.02 -1.93 -4.47
C ALA A 23 11.90 -2.66 -3.43
N GLN A 24 13.03 -3.24 -3.86
CA GLN A 24 13.93 -3.93 -2.94
C GLN A 24 14.80 -2.98 -2.11
N ALA A 25 15.19 -1.83 -2.67
CA ALA A 25 15.94 -0.82 -1.94
C ALA A 25 15.03 -0.13 -0.91
N ASP A 26 13.81 0.19 -1.32
CA ASP A 26 12.77 0.79 -0.49
C ASP A 26 12.41 -0.09 0.71
N LEU A 27 12.27 -1.40 0.51
CA LEU A 27 12.04 -2.34 1.62
C LEU A 27 13.17 -2.32 2.65
N ARG A 28 14.43 -2.28 2.20
CA ARG A 28 15.61 -2.24 3.09
C ARG A 28 15.70 -0.92 3.84
N ALA A 29 15.51 0.20 3.14
CA ALA A 29 15.51 1.53 3.73
C ALA A 29 14.37 1.72 4.74
N GLN A 30 13.24 1.03 4.55
CA GLN A 30 12.10 1.11 5.46
C GLN A 30 12.35 0.47 6.83
N VAL A 31 13.18 -0.57 6.87
CA VAL A 31 13.47 -1.35 8.09
C VAL A 31 14.80 -1.01 8.74
N ASP A 32 15.62 -0.16 8.11
CA ASP A 32 16.92 0.27 8.63
C ASP A 32 16.80 1.68 9.25
N PRO A 33 16.72 1.81 10.58
CA PRO A 33 16.61 3.10 11.26
C PRO A 33 17.86 3.97 11.13
N ASP A 34 19.01 3.34 10.84
CA ASP A 34 20.32 4.00 10.71
C ASP A 34 20.67 4.29 9.24
N GLY A 35 19.84 3.84 8.30
CA GLY A 35 19.97 4.04 6.86
C GLY A 35 19.48 5.40 6.35
N ASP A 36 19.59 5.61 5.04
CA ASP A 36 19.06 6.81 4.35
C ASP A 36 17.69 6.52 3.72
N PRO A 37 16.59 7.06 4.28
CA PRO A 37 15.26 6.85 3.74
C PRO A 37 14.81 7.93 2.74
N SER A 38 15.65 8.92 2.41
CA SER A 38 15.23 10.10 1.63
C SER A 38 14.54 9.73 0.30
N GLY A 39 15.11 8.79 -0.46
CA GLY A 39 14.49 8.31 -1.71
C GLY A 39 13.20 7.52 -1.49
N LEU A 40 13.08 6.81 -0.38
CA LEU A 40 11.86 6.11 0.02
C LEU A 40 10.77 7.13 0.42
N GLU A 41 11.12 8.18 1.17
CA GLU A 41 10.20 9.23 1.61
C GLU A 41 9.69 10.08 0.44
N GLU A 42 10.53 10.35 -0.56
CA GLU A 42 10.14 11.04 -1.78
C GLU A 42 9.08 10.25 -2.56
N ARG A 43 9.29 8.94 -2.72
CA ARG A 43 8.32 8.06 -3.38
C ARG A 43 7.08 7.82 -2.51
N TYR A 44 7.25 7.73 -1.20
CA TYR A 44 6.20 7.38 -0.24
C TYR A 44 6.14 8.37 0.93
N PRO A 45 5.53 9.56 0.78
CA PRO A 45 5.56 10.63 1.80
C PRO A 45 4.92 10.28 3.15
N LYS A 46 4.16 9.19 3.22
CA LYS A 46 3.51 8.70 4.45
C LYS A 46 4.21 7.46 5.03
N VAL A 47 5.34 7.06 4.46
CA VAL A 47 6.11 5.92 4.93
C VAL A 47 6.61 6.18 6.34
N LYS A 48 6.64 5.13 7.14
CA LYS A 48 7.26 5.15 8.47
C LYS A 48 8.48 4.25 8.38
N VAL A 49 9.62 4.75 8.84
CA VAL A 49 10.87 4.01 8.94
C VAL A 49 11.06 3.62 10.40
N ARG A 50 11.23 2.33 10.67
CA ARG A 50 11.54 1.76 11.99
C ARG A 50 11.90 0.28 11.81
N ASP A 51 12.56 -0.30 12.80
CA ASP A 51 12.58 -1.75 12.95
C ASP A 51 11.15 -2.22 13.24
N PHE A 52 10.51 -2.85 12.25
CA PHE A 52 9.12 -3.27 12.31
C PHE A 52 8.96 -4.68 12.86
N ASP A 53 10.02 -5.49 12.89
CA ASP A 53 9.85 -6.92 13.01
C ASP A 53 10.49 -7.53 14.26
N GLY A 54 11.74 -7.22 14.62
CA GLY A 54 12.49 -8.09 15.54
C GLY A 54 12.49 -9.61 15.19
N ASN A 55 11.88 -10.01 14.08
CA ASN A 55 11.94 -11.24 13.29
C ASN A 55 11.18 -11.05 11.93
N PRO A 56 11.87 -10.86 10.78
CA PRO A 56 11.30 -10.28 9.56
C PRO A 56 10.72 -11.32 8.60
N SER A 57 10.55 -12.56 9.08
CA SER A 57 10.48 -13.72 8.18
C SER A 57 9.08 -14.07 7.68
N GLU A 58 8.00 -13.53 8.28
CA GLU A 58 6.64 -13.91 7.90
C GLU A 58 5.72 -12.71 7.67
N ILE A 59 5.61 -12.32 6.40
CA ILE A 59 4.42 -11.65 5.88
C ILE A 59 3.36 -12.76 5.74
N THR A 60 2.36 -12.77 6.61
CA THR A 60 1.26 -13.74 6.51
C THR A 60 0.20 -13.27 5.51
N GLU A 61 -0.51 -14.20 4.85
CA GLU A 61 -1.62 -13.90 3.93
C GLU A 61 -2.73 -13.05 4.57
N MET A 62 -2.81 -13.02 5.90
CA MET A 62 -3.82 -12.26 6.64
C MET A 62 -3.61 -10.74 6.53
N ASP A 63 -2.36 -10.28 6.51
CA ASP A 63 -2.04 -8.85 6.34
C ASP A 63 -2.32 -8.38 4.91
N ALA A 64 -2.12 -9.26 3.92
CA ALA A 64 -2.45 -8.99 2.53
C ALA A 64 -3.98 -8.89 2.31
N LEU A 65 -4.77 -9.73 2.98
CA LEU A 65 -6.23 -9.65 2.95
C LEU A 65 -6.77 -8.40 3.65
N VAL A 66 -6.19 -8.01 4.78
CA VAL A 66 -6.58 -6.77 5.49
C VAL A 66 -6.26 -5.53 4.66
N ALA A 67 -5.10 -5.50 4.01
CA ALA A 67 -4.73 -4.40 3.11
C ALA A 67 -5.67 -4.31 1.89
N TYR A 68 -6.07 -5.45 1.31
CA TYR A 68 -7.04 -5.50 0.21
C TYR A 68 -8.43 -4.98 0.63
N LEU A 69 -8.91 -5.39 1.81
CA LEU A 69 -10.20 -4.93 2.34
C LEU A 69 -10.20 -3.45 2.72
N GLN A 70 -9.09 -2.93 3.26
CA GLN A 70 -8.95 -1.50 3.58
C GLN A 70 -8.87 -0.63 2.31
N MET A 71 -8.24 -1.10 1.24
CA MET A 71 -8.21 -0.38 -0.05
C MET A 71 -9.58 -0.37 -0.74
N LEU A 72 -10.31 -1.48 -0.75
CA LEU A 72 -11.66 -1.54 -1.31
C LEU A 72 -12.63 -0.56 -0.63
N GLY A 73 -12.49 -0.35 0.68
CA GLY A 73 -13.29 0.64 1.42
C GLY A 73 -13.04 2.10 1.00
N THR A 74 -11.93 2.38 0.33
CA THR A 74 -11.57 3.74 -0.16
C THR A 74 -11.92 3.98 -1.62
N LEU A 75 -12.31 2.93 -2.36
CA LEU A 75 -12.70 2.99 -3.77
C LEU A 75 -14.23 3.13 -3.95
N VAL A 76 -15.00 3.19 -2.85
CA VAL A 76 -16.41 3.52 -2.91
C VAL A 76 -16.54 5.01 -3.21
N ASP A 77 -16.82 5.30 -4.48
CA ASP A 77 -17.17 6.64 -4.95
C ASP A 77 -18.62 6.97 -4.53
N PHE A 78 -18.76 7.61 -3.37
CA PHE A 78 -20.05 8.09 -2.86
C PHE A 78 -20.67 9.23 -3.68
N THR A 79 -20.00 9.75 -4.72
CA THR A 79 -20.58 10.82 -5.56
C THR A 79 -21.65 10.32 -6.54
N THR A 80 -21.73 9.00 -6.74
CA THR A 80 -22.83 8.35 -7.49
C THR A 80 -23.90 7.72 -6.60
N TYR A 81 -23.67 7.68 -5.29
CA TYR A 81 -24.61 7.11 -4.34
C TYR A 81 -25.34 8.24 -3.62
N GLU A 82 -26.63 8.43 -3.92
CA GLU A 82 -27.51 9.30 -3.14
C GLU A 82 -28.10 8.48 -1.97
N PRO A 83 -27.55 8.59 -0.74
CA PRO A 83 -27.99 7.78 0.41
C PRO A 83 -29.43 8.08 0.87
N LEU A 84 -30.08 9.09 0.29
CA LEU A 84 -31.42 9.58 0.65
C LEU A 84 -32.49 9.27 -0.41
N THR A 85 -32.18 8.46 -1.42
CA THR A 85 -33.19 7.97 -2.37
C THR A 85 -34.20 7.07 -1.66
N GLU A 86 -35.49 7.22 -1.95
CA GLU A 86 -36.58 6.49 -1.27
C GLU A 86 -36.44 4.95 -1.34
N ASP A 87 -35.76 4.45 -2.37
CA ASP A 87 -35.47 3.02 -2.54
C ASP A 87 -34.50 2.44 -1.49
N ASN A 88 -33.70 3.30 -0.86
CA ASN A 88 -32.69 2.92 0.15
C ASN A 88 -33.17 3.09 1.60
N LEU A 89 -34.42 3.52 1.82
CA LEU A 89 -35.01 3.78 3.15
C LEU A 89 -35.91 2.63 3.67
N ARG A 90 -35.75 1.40 3.16
CA ARG A 90 -36.49 0.23 3.63
C ARG A 90 -35.79 -0.55 4.72
#